data_AF-M7N1U7-F1
#
_entry.id   AF-M7N1U7-F1
#
_cell.length_a   1.000
_cell.length_b   1.000
_cell.length_c   1.000
_cell.angle_alpha   90.00
_cell.angle_beta   90.00
_cell.angle_gamma   90.00
#
_symmetry.space_group_name_H-M   'P 1'
#
loop_
_entity.id
_entity.type
_entity.pdbx_description
1 polymer ?
#
loop_
_entity_poly.entity_id
_entity_poly.type
_entity_poly.pdbx_seq_one_letter_code
_entity_poly.pdbx_strand_id
1 'polypeptide(L)'
;MLCSSQVVAQKLKADQYEISISEWDVRQTEDFGQLIIDYKGSLKVKEEKKLCKRKYTFYFASSDGKLSHLTFATKKGDIIPPKLYYNEVSKTFSIGSPEGRTVATHENATLEQVVMSGMLIWLRNQR
;
A
#
# COMPACT_ATOMS: atom_id res chain seq x y z
N MET A 1 -26.55 3.31 -9.52
CA MET A 1 -25.38 2.87 -8.73
C MET A 1 -24.44 4.05 -8.59
N LEU A 2 -24.26 4.58 -7.39
CA LEU A 2 -23.42 5.74 -7.14
C LEU A 2 -22.01 5.25 -6.77
N CYS A 3 -21.06 5.32 -7.71
CA CYS A 3 -19.64 5.21 -7.37
C CYS A 3 -19.26 6.45 -6.55
N SER A 4 -19.32 6.31 -5.23
CA SER A 4 -18.81 7.29 -4.28
C SER A 4 -17.27 7.21 -4.29
N SER A 5 -16.63 7.95 -5.20
CA SER A 5 -15.19 8.23 -5.12
C SER A 5 -14.96 9.27 -4.02
N GLN A 6 -14.95 8.83 -2.76
CA GLN A 6 -14.49 9.67 -1.65
C GLN A 6 -12.97 9.86 -1.80
N VAL A 7 -12.57 11.05 -2.25
CA VAL A 7 -11.16 11.46 -2.30
C VAL A 7 -10.70 11.78 -0.87
N VAL A 8 -10.34 10.75 -0.10
CA VAL A 8 -9.68 10.90 1.20
C VAL A 8 -8.19 11.15 0.94
N ALA A 9 -7.80 12.42 0.87
CA ALA A 9 -6.40 12.81 0.67
C ALA A 9 -5.62 12.75 2.00
N GLN A 10 -5.26 11.54 2.43
CA GLN A 10 -4.32 11.37 3.56
C GLN A 10 -2.87 11.48 3.06
N LYS A 11 -1.99 12.07 3.89
CA LYS A 11 -0.63 12.44 3.50
C LYS A 11 0.39 12.06 4.58
N LEU A 12 1.45 11.34 4.19
CA LEU A 12 2.60 11.00 5.01
C LEU A 12 3.82 11.80 4.54
N LYS A 13 4.51 12.49 5.46
CA LYS A 13 5.80 13.13 5.22
C LYS A 13 6.86 12.41 6.04
N ALA A 14 7.91 11.91 5.40
CA ALA A 14 9.03 11.26 6.08
C ALA A 14 10.33 11.52 5.32
N ASP A 15 11.30 12.12 6.01
CA ASP A 15 12.69 12.48 5.63
C ASP A 15 12.92 13.12 4.27
N GLN A 16 12.52 12.46 3.18
CA GLN A 16 12.78 12.85 1.79
C GLN A 16 11.57 12.60 0.87
N TYR A 17 10.49 12.03 1.41
CA TYR A 17 9.31 11.66 0.64
C TYR A 17 8.04 12.27 1.23
N GLU A 18 7.19 12.69 0.31
CA GLU A 18 5.81 13.05 0.56
C GLU A 18 4.94 12.08 -0.23
N ILE A 19 4.14 11.29 0.50
CA ILE A 19 3.28 10.24 -0.05
C ILE A 19 1.83 10.61 0.25
N SER A 20 0.95 10.52 -0.75
CA SER A 20 -0.48 10.74 -0.57
C SER A 20 -1.30 9.79 -1.43
N ILE A 21 -2.41 9.30 -0.90
CA ILE A 21 -3.39 8.53 -1.69
C ILE A 21 -4.25 9.52 -2.49
N SER A 22 -4.45 9.24 -3.78
CA SER A 22 -5.28 10.07 -4.66
C SER A 22 -6.57 9.40 -5.11
N GLU A 23 -6.57 8.08 -5.21
CA GLU A 23 -7.72 7.26 -5.61
C GLU A 23 -7.68 5.98 -4.77
N TRP A 24 -8.84 5.49 -4.37
CA TRP A 24 -9.01 4.28 -3.57
C TRP A 24 -10.30 3.60 -4.01
N ASP A 25 -10.23 2.30 -4.24
CA ASP A 25 -11.34 1.44 -4.62
C ASP A 25 -11.25 0.14 -3.83
N VAL A 26 -12.41 -0.41 -3.49
CA VAL A 26 -12.54 -1.64 -2.71
C VAL A 26 -13.43 -2.58 -3.48
N ARG A 27 -12.91 -3.76 -3.79
CA ARG A 27 -13.67 -4.84 -4.39
C ARG A 27 -13.78 -5.99 -3.40
N GLN A 28 -14.99 -6.49 -3.22
CA GLN A 28 -15.25 -7.68 -2.44
C GLN A 28 -15.65 -8.81 -3.38
N THR A 29 -15.05 -9.97 -3.19
CA THR A 29 -15.35 -11.19 -3.95
C THR A 29 -15.38 -12.37 -3.00
N GLU A 30 -16.25 -13.32 -3.27
CA GLU A 30 -16.25 -14.61 -2.58
C GLU A 30 -15.59 -15.64 -3.50
N ASP A 31 -14.56 -16.32 -3.01
CA ASP A 31 -13.86 -17.37 -3.74
C ASP A 31 -13.66 -18.57 -2.82
N PHE A 32 -14.08 -19.75 -3.27
CA PHE A 32 -14.08 -20.99 -2.47
C PHE A 32 -14.65 -20.86 -1.04
N GLY A 33 -15.68 -20.02 -0.86
CA GLY A 33 -16.31 -19.76 0.45
C GLY A 33 -15.50 -18.84 1.38
N GLN A 34 -14.41 -18.25 0.88
CA GLN A 34 -13.63 -17.24 1.57
C GLN A 34 -13.97 -15.84 1.04
N LEU A 35 -14.07 -14.88 1.95
CA LEU A 35 -14.25 -13.47 1.58
C LEU A 35 -12.88 -12.87 1.26
N ILE A 36 -12.69 -12.49 0.00
CA ILE A 36 -11.53 -11.76 -0.47
C ILE A 36 -11.92 -10.28 -0.61
N ILE A 37 -11.10 -9.41 -0.03
CA ILE A 37 -11.24 -7.96 -0.17
C ILE A 37 -9.98 -7.42 -0.83
N ASP A 38 -10.13 -6.93 -2.06
CA ASP A 38 -9.07 -6.29 -2.81
C ASP A 38 -9.16 -4.77 -2.66
N TYR A 39 -8.14 -4.19 -2.04
CA TYR A 39 -7.94 -2.75 -1.99
C TYR A 39 -7.00 -2.35 -3.13
N LYS A 40 -7.47 -1.44 -3.99
CA LYS A 40 -6.68 -0.92 -5.11
C LYS A 40 -6.74 0.58 -5.10
N GLY A 41 -5.64 1.23 -5.45
CA GLY A 41 -5.67 2.67 -5.61
C GLY A 41 -4.38 3.27 -6.12
N SER A 42 -4.33 4.58 -6.06
CA SER A 42 -3.24 5.38 -6.61
C SER A 42 -2.55 6.19 -5.53
N LEU A 43 -1.23 6.13 -5.51
CA LEU A 43 -0.35 6.92 -4.67
C LEU A 43 0.38 7.97 -5.51
N LYS A 44 0.45 9.20 -5.01
CA LYS A 44 1.36 10.25 -5.48
C LYS A 44 2.54 10.31 -4.55
N VAL A 45 3.74 10.19 -5.11
CA VAL A 45 5.00 10.29 -4.39
C VAL A 45 5.78 11.49 -4.93
N LYS A 46 6.13 12.41 -4.04
CA LYS A 46 7.04 13.52 -4.32
C LYS A 46 8.30 13.31 -3.47
N GLU A 47 9.46 13.34 -4.12
CA GLU A 47 10.76 13.32 -3.45
C GLU A 47 11.22 14.78 -3.28
N GLU A 48 11.65 15.20 -2.09
CA GLU A 48 11.91 16.63 -1.80
C GLU A 48 12.89 17.29 -2.78
N LYS A 49 13.92 16.55 -3.20
CA LYS A 49 14.96 17.04 -4.12
C LYS A 49 14.56 16.96 -5.60
N LYS A 50 13.38 16.42 -5.93
CA LYS A 50 12.92 16.29 -7.32
C LYS A 50 11.64 17.07 -7.53
N LEU A 51 11.62 17.86 -8.60
CA LEU A 51 10.41 18.56 -9.05
C LEU A 51 9.33 17.57 -9.56
N CYS A 52 9.75 16.39 -10.03
CA CYS A 52 8.85 15.41 -10.62
C CYS A 52 8.13 14.57 -9.56
N LYS A 53 6.80 14.56 -9.64
CA LYS A 53 5.93 13.65 -8.89
C LYS A 53 5.79 12.34 -9.66
N ARG A 54 5.85 11.21 -8.96
CA ARG A 54 5.58 9.88 -9.53
C ARG A 54 4.22 9.38 -9.06
N LYS A 55 3.47 8.74 -9.96
CA LYS A 55 2.22 8.04 -9.63
C LYS A 55 2.50 6.54 -9.61
N TYR A 56 2.09 5.88 -8.53
CA TYR A 56 2.15 4.43 -8.37
C TYR A 56 0.74 3.91 -8.15
N THR A 57 0.47 2.70 -8.62
CA THR A 57 -0.74 1.96 -8.25
C THR A 57 -0.37 1.01 -7.12
N PHE A 58 -1.18 0.92 -6.08
CA PHE A 58 -1.04 -0.11 -5.06
C PHE A 58 -2.15 -1.15 -5.19
N TYR A 59 -1.83 -2.38 -4.78
CA TYR A 59 -2.78 -3.47 -4.58
C TYR A 59 -2.52 -4.08 -3.21
N PHE A 60 -3.55 -4.19 -2.39
CA PHE A 60 -3.48 -4.81 -1.08
C PHE A 60 -4.66 -5.75 -0.92
N ALA A 61 -4.38 -7.05 -0.79
CA ALA A 61 -5.43 -8.06 -0.67
C ALA A 61 -5.62 -8.49 0.79
N SER A 62 -6.87 -8.69 1.19
CA SER A 62 -7.28 -9.34 2.45
C SER A 62 -8.04 -10.63 2.15
N SER A 63 -7.81 -11.66 2.94
CA SER A 63 -8.53 -12.95 2.90
C SER A 63 -8.97 -13.30 4.31
N ASP A 64 -10.26 -13.61 4.47
CA ASP A 64 -10.89 -13.90 5.77
C ASP A 64 -10.61 -12.81 6.83
N GLY A 65 -10.63 -11.56 6.38
CA GLY A 65 -10.40 -10.38 7.22
C GLY A 65 -8.93 -10.11 7.55
N LYS A 66 -7.98 -10.91 7.04
CA LYS A 66 -6.54 -10.69 7.24
C LYS A 66 -5.88 -10.18 5.98
N LEU A 67 -5.28 -8.99 6.09
CA LEU A 67 -4.39 -8.42 5.09
C LEU A 67 -3.21 -9.36 4.83
N SER A 68 -2.93 -9.59 3.55
CA SER A 68 -1.91 -10.54 3.11
C SER A 68 -0.65 -9.84 2.65
N HIS A 69 -0.73 -9.12 1.53
CA HIS A 69 0.42 -8.53 0.89
C HIS A 69 0.07 -7.27 0.10
N LEU A 70 0.97 -6.30 0.18
CA LEU A 70 0.94 -5.02 -0.51
C LEU A 70 1.95 -5.06 -1.66
N THR A 71 1.50 -4.67 -2.84
CA THR A 71 2.32 -4.56 -4.05
C THR A 71 2.15 -3.22 -4.71
N PHE A 72 3.19 -2.79 -5.43
CA PHE A 72 3.18 -1.53 -6.17
C PHE A 72 3.40 -1.79 -7.65
N ALA A 73 2.76 -0.99 -8.48
CA ALA A 73 2.90 -1.03 -9.92
C ALA A 73 3.16 0.36 -10.52
N THR A 74 3.78 0.38 -11.69
CA THR A 74 3.92 1.60 -12.49
C THR A 74 2.56 2.06 -13.02
N LYS A 75 2.49 3.27 -13.61
CA LYS A 75 1.29 3.76 -14.33
C LYS A 75 0.88 2.81 -15.47
N LYS A 76 1.80 2.02 -16.02
CA LYS A 76 1.52 1.06 -17.11
C LYS A 76 0.96 -0.28 -16.59
N GLY A 77 0.92 -0.48 -15.27
CA GLY A 77 0.44 -1.71 -14.64
C GLY A 77 1.54 -2.72 -14.33
N ASP A 78 2.80 -2.43 -14.65
CA ASP A 78 3.92 -3.33 -14.37
C ASP A 78 4.15 -3.42 -12.86
N ILE A 79 3.98 -4.61 -12.28
CA ILE A 79 4.28 -4.87 -10.86
C ILE A 79 5.78 -4.71 -10.62
N ILE A 80 6.15 -3.96 -9.59
CA ILE A 80 7.54 -3.67 -9.26
C ILE A 80 7.91 -4.39 -7.95
N PRO A 81 8.87 -5.34 -7.97
CA PRO A 81 9.33 -5.99 -6.75
C PRO A 81 10.05 -5.00 -5.82
N PRO A 82 10.14 -5.28 -4.50
CA PRO A 82 9.62 -6.45 -3.81
C PRO A 82 8.13 -6.32 -3.40
N LYS A 83 7.48 -7.45 -3.14
CA LYS A 83 6.20 -7.50 -2.42
C LYS A 83 6.44 -7.24 -0.92
N LEU A 84 5.45 -6.68 -0.23
CA LEU A 84 5.49 -6.50 1.22
C LEU A 84 4.39 -7.34 1.87
N TYR A 85 4.75 -8.22 2.79
CA TYR A 85 3.80 -9.10 3.51
C TYR A 85 3.46 -8.46 4.85
N TYR A 86 2.18 -8.24 5.12
CA TYR A 86 1.76 -7.56 6.34
C TYR A 86 1.36 -8.55 7.41
N ASN A 87 1.93 -8.42 8.61
CA ASN A 87 1.49 -9.17 9.77
C ASN A 87 0.62 -8.25 10.64
N GLU A 88 -0.68 -8.55 10.70
CA GLU A 88 -1.64 -7.74 11.45
C GLU A 88 -1.46 -7.80 12.96
N VAL A 89 -0.88 -8.88 13.50
CA VAL A 89 -0.68 -9.06 14.94
C VAL A 89 0.49 -8.20 15.40
N SER A 90 1.62 -8.28 14.71
CA SER A 90 2.82 -7.50 15.04
C SER A 90 2.84 -6.11 14.40
N LYS A 91 1.87 -5.78 13.53
CA LYS A 91 1.82 -4.52 12.76
C LYS A 91 3.12 -4.27 11.99
N THR A 92 3.68 -5.30 11.37
CA THR A 92 4.97 -5.23 10.64
C THR A 92 4.82 -5.66 9.19
N PHE A 93 5.68 -5.12 8.32
CA PHE A 93 5.88 -5.63 6.96
C PHE A 93 7.14 -6.49 6.87
N SER A 94 7.04 -7.71 6.32
CA SER A 94 8.18 -8.49 5.82
C SER A 94 8.44 -8.17 4.34
N ILE A 95 9.70 -7.92 3.96
CA ILE A 95 10.07 -7.49 2.61
C ILE A 95 10.47 -8.68 1.74
N GLY A 96 9.84 -8.83 0.56
CA GLY A 96 10.21 -9.80 -0.47
C GLY A 96 9.64 -11.21 -0.25
N SER A 97 9.68 -11.70 0.98
CA SER A 97 9.04 -12.95 1.42
C SER A 97 8.42 -12.80 2.82
N PRO A 98 7.54 -13.72 3.25
CA PRO A 98 6.98 -13.73 4.61
C PRO A 98 8.05 -13.78 5.70
N GLU A 99 9.18 -14.44 5.44
CA GLU A 99 10.33 -14.61 6.33
C GLU A 99 11.41 -13.54 6.14
N GLY A 100 11.16 -12.55 5.28
CA GLY A 100 12.10 -11.48 4.98
C GLY A 100 12.34 -10.52 6.14
N ARG A 101 13.23 -9.55 5.93
CA ARG A 101 13.47 -8.47 6.91
C ARG A 101 12.15 -7.77 7.26
N THR A 102 11.88 -7.66 8.55
CA THR A 102 10.66 -7.01 9.06
C THR A 102 10.89 -5.53 9.35
N VAL A 103 9.87 -4.71 9.09
CA VAL A 103 9.85 -3.29 9.44
C VAL A 103 8.52 -2.95 10.07
N ALA A 104 8.55 -2.33 11.25
CA ALA A 104 7.34 -1.95 11.97
C ALA A 104 6.58 -0.81 11.27
N THR A 105 5.26 -0.88 11.34
CA THR A 105 4.35 0.24 11.05
C THR A 105 3.89 0.88 12.35
N HIS A 106 3.18 2.00 12.28
CA HIS A 106 2.61 2.62 13.48
C HIS A 106 1.50 1.73 14.07
N GLU A 107 1.53 1.49 15.39
CA GLU A 107 0.62 0.54 16.06
C GLU A 107 -0.87 0.85 15.87
N ASN A 108 -1.23 2.13 15.73
CA ASN A 108 -2.61 2.59 15.54
C ASN A 108 -2.88 3.11 14.12
N ALA A 109 -2.19 2.55 13.11
CA ALA A 109 -2.33 2.98 11.74
C ALA A 109 -3.69 2.61 11.13
N THR A 110 -4.37 3.57 10.49
CA THR A 110 -5.48 3.26 9.56
C THR A 110 -4.95 2.50 8.35
N LEU A 111 -5.83 1.83 7.59
CA LEU A 111 -5.41 1.06 6.41
C LEU A 111 -4.65 1.93 5.39
N GLU A 112 -5.09 3.17 5.19
CA GLU A 112 -4.41 4.17 4.36
C GLU A 112 -3.01 4.49 4.89
N GLN A 113 -2.85 4.63 6.21
CA GLN A 113 -1.55 4.84 6.84
C GLN A 113 -0.65 3.61 6.70
N VAL A 114 -1.21 2.40 6.78
CA VAL A 114 -0.48 1.14 6.52
C VAL A 114 0.01 1.13 5.07
N VAL A 115 -0.83 1.48 4.10
CA VAL A 115 -0.45 1.55 2.68
C VAL A 115 0.64 2.60 2.42
N MET A 116 0.50 3.81 2.98
CA MET A 116 1.52 4.86 2.84
C MET A 116 2.84 4.46 3.52
N SER A 117 2.78 3.82 4.68
CA SER A 117 3.96 3.28 5.37
C SER A 117 4.64 2.20 4.56
N GLY A 118 3.86 1.29 3.97
CA GLY A 118 4.36 0.28 3.05
C GLY A 118 5.05 0.90 1.83
N MET A 119 4.50 1.97 1.26
CA MET A 119 5.15 2.67 0.14
C MET A 119 6.48 3.30 0.56
N LEU A 120 6.56 3.88 1.76
CA LEU A 120 7.81 4.42 2.28
C LEU A 120 8.87 3.34 2.48
N ILE A 121 8.48 2.19 3.07
CA ILE A 121 9.35 1.03 3.26
C ILE A 121 9.84 0.53 1.91
N TRP A 122 8.95 0.41 0.93
CA TRP A 122 9.28 -0.02 -0.42
C TRP A 122 10.29 0.93 -1.09
N LEU A 123 10.04 2.24 -1.06
CA LEU A 123 10.93 3.26 -1.64
C LEU A 123 12.34 3.22 -1.02
N ARG A 124 12.44 3.00 0.29
CA ARG A 124 13.71 2.88 1.00
C ARG A 124 14.49 1.62 0.61
N ASN A 125 13.81 0.57 0.16
CA ASN A 125 14.44 -0.69 -0.27
C ASN A 125 14.88 -0.68 -1.76
N GLN A 126 14.55 0.37 -2.52
CA GLN A 126 14.96 0.54 -3.93
C GLN A 126 16.28 1.32 -4.08
N ARG A 127 16.89 1.73 -2.97
CA ARG A 127 18.16 2.46 -2.93
C ARG A 127 19.24 1.53 -2.40
#